data_AF-G9K6A9-F1
#
_entry.id   AF-G9K6A9-F1
#
_cell.length_a   1.000
_cell.length_b   1.000
_cell.length_c   1.000
_cell.angle_alpha   90.00
_cell.angle_beta   90.00
_cell.angle_gamma   90.00
#
_symmetry.space_group_name_H-M   'P 1'
#
loop_
_entity.id
_entity.type
_entity.pdbx_description
1 polymer ?
#
loop_
_entity_poly.entity_id
_entity_poly.type
_entity_poly.pdbx_seq_one_letter_code
_entity_poly.pdbx_strand_id
1 'polypeptide(L)'
;GAPKAESKYSASVRSPGAVFKCRVHTNPDRRCTELDMARGKNRGMPCGKTCREDRDDEWMGVSLARQPKADGLVLACAHRWKNIYYETDHILPHGFCYIIPSNLQAKGRTLIPCYEEYKKKYGEEHGSCQAGIAGFFTEELVVMGAPGSFYWAGTVKVLNLTDNTYFKLNDEAIMNRRYTYLGYAVTAGSFSRPSTTDVVGGAPQDEGIGKVYVFRADRRSGTLIKIFQASGKKMGSYFGSSLCAVDLNADGLSDLLVGAPMFSEIRDEG
;
A
#
# COMPACT_ATOMS: atom_id res chain seq x y z
N GLY A 1 -12.98 3.60 4.63
CA GLY A 1 -13.32 3.11 3.27
C GLY A 1 -14.30 1.97 3.40
N ALA A 2 -14.93 1.56 2.31
CA ALA A 2 -15.82 0.41 2.25
C ALA A 2 -15.44 -0.44 1.02
N PRO A 3 -14.47 -1.37 1.14
CA PRO A 3 -13.85 -2.05 -0.01
C PRO A 3 -14.79 -2.91 -0.87
N LYS A 4 -15.95 -3.29 -0.34
CA LYS A 4 -16.96 -4.09 -1.07
C LYS A 4 -18.25 -3.32 -1.36
N ALA A 5 -18.28 -2.02 -1.09
CA ALA A 5 -19.47 -1.22 -1.40
C ALA A 5 -19.65 -1.11 -2.92
N GLU A 6 -20.92 -1.14 -3.35
CA GLU A 6 -21.29 -0.67 -4.67
C GLU A 6 -21.07 0.85 -4.76
N SER A 7 -20.73 1.34 -5.96
CA SER A 7 -20.43 2.75 -6.20
C SER A 7 -21.51 3.40 -7.05
N LYS A 8 -22.06 4.54 -6.60
CA LYS A 8 -23.02 5.31 -7.40
C LYS A 8 -22.38 5.99 -8.61
N TYR A 9 -21.05 6.16 -8.60
CA TYR A 9 -20.29 6.78 -9.68
C TYR A 9 -19.89 5.77 -10.79
N SER A 10 -19.94 4.47 -10.48
CA SER A 10 -19.55 3.37 -11.35
C SER A 10 -20.55 2.21 -11.27
N ALA A 11 -21.83 2.48 -11.54
CA ALA A 11 -22.93 1.52 -11.36
C ALA A 11 -22.82 0.22 -12.20
N SER A 12 -22.01 0.23 -13.26
CA SER A 12 -21.73 -0.92 -14.13
C SER A 12 -20.59 -1.81 -13.63
N VAL A 13 -19.87 -1.41 -12.59
CA VAL A 13 -18.72 -2.14 -12.02
C VAL A 13 -19.18 -2.88 -10.78
N ARG A 14 -18.83 -4.17 -10.66
CA ARG A 14 -19.29 -5.02 -9.55
C ARG A 14 -18.43 -4.83 -8.31
N SER A 15 -19.04 -4.42 -7.21
CA SER A 15 -18.41 -4.32 -5.87
C SER A 15 -17.00 -3.67 -5.88
N PRO A 16 -16.81 -2.51 -6.56
CA PRO A 16 -15.49 -1.90 -6.69
C PRO A 16 -14.96 -1.32 -5.37
N GLY A 17 -15.83 -1.14 -4.38
CA GLY A 17 -15.52 -0.45 -3.14
C GLY A 17 -15.63 1.07 -3.28
N ALA A 18 -15.78 1.76 -2.15
CA ALA A 18 -16.01 3.19 -2.10
C ALA A 18 -15.30 3.88 -0.92
N VAL A 19 -15.03 5.17 -1.08
CA VAL A 19 -14.55 6.04 0.01
C VAL A 19 -15.63 7.04 0.32
N PHE A 20 -15.91 7.27 1.60
CA PHE A 20 -16.94 8.18 2.07
C PHE A 20 -16.30 9.33 2.85
N LYS A 21 -16.89 10.52 2.73
CA LYS A 21 -16.62 11.65 3.62
C LYS A 21 -17.81 11.86 4.55
N CYS A 22 -17.52 12.05 5.83
CA CYS A 22 -18.51 12.32 6.86
C CYS A 22 -18.08 13.60 7.58
N ARG A 23 -18.96 14.59 7.64
CA ARG A 23 -18.65 15.83 8.37
C ARG A 23 -18.84 15.58 9.87
N VAL A 24 -17.92 16.07 10.70
CA VAL A 24 -17.92 15.83 12.16
C VAL A 24 -18.85 16.79 12.91
N HIS A 25 -18.65 18.11 12.75
CA HIS A 25 -19.36 19.10 13.58
C HIS A 25 -20.78 19.43 13.11
N THR A 26 -20.97 19.77 11.83
CA THR A 26 -22.28 20.20 11.30
C THR A 26 -22.94 19.08 10.50
N ASN A 27 -23.28 17.98 11.18
CA ASN A 27 -23.87 16.77 10.59
C ASN A 27 -24.80 16.05 11.59
N PRO A 28 -25.94 16.64 11.96
CA PRO A 28 -26.83 16.08 12.97
C PRO A 28 -27.32 14.66 12.60
N ASP A 29 -27.54 14.41 11.31
CA ASP A 29 -28.00 13.12 10.79
C ASP A 29 -26.88 12.08 10.64
N ARG A 30 -25.63 12.44 10.99
CA ARG A 30 -24.44 11.57 10.87
C ARG A 30 -24.28 10.96 9.47
N ARG A 31 -24.68 11.70 8.43
CA ARG A 31 -24.65 11.22 7.04
C ARG A 31 -23.23 11.26 6.49
N CYS A 32 -22.94 10.27 5.65
CA CYS A 32 -21.70 10.18 4.89
C CYS A 32 -22.04 10.20 3.40
N THR A 33 -21.25 10.95 2.63
CA THR A 33 -21.40 11.00 1.17
C THR A 33 -20.23 10.31 0.51
N GLU A 34 -20.51 9.41 -0.43
CA GLU A 34 -19.48 8.82 -1.29
C GLU A 34 -18.69 9.91 -2.02
N LEU A 35 -17.36 9.74 -2.07
CA LEU A 35 -16.45 10.54 -2.86
C LEU A 35 -16.39 10.00 -4.29
N ASP A 36 -16.49 10.91 -5.26
CA ASP A 36 -16.18 10.59 -6.64
C ASP A 36 -14.66 10.49 -6.80
N MET A 37 -14.20 9.27 -7.13
CA MET A 37 -12.80 8.93 -7.32
C MET A 37 -12.38 9.05 -8.80
N ALA A 38 -13.21 9.68 -9.65
CA ALA A 38 -13.01 9.86 -11.08
C ALA A 38 -12.68 8.56 -11.81
N ARG A 39 -13.41 7.48 -11.48
CA ARG A 39 -13.14 6.13 -12.03
C ARG A 39 -13.72 5.99 -13.43
N GLY A 40 -13.08 5.14 -14.23
CA GLY A 40 -13.71 4.65 -15.45
C GLY A 40 -14.97 3.86 -15.13
N LYS A 41 -15.95 3.95 -16.03
CA LYS A 41 -17.25 3.28 -15.89
C LYS A 41 -17.30 1.93 -16.59
N ASN A 42 -16.39 1.69 -17.53
CA ASN A 42 -16.42 0.51 -18.37
C ASN A 42 -15.16 -0.33 -18.14
N ARG A 43 -15.34 -1.65 -18.10
CA ARG A 43 -14.24 -2.61 -18.15
C ARG A 43 -13.44 -2.40 -19.45
N GLY A 44 -12.11 -2.43 -19.35
CA GLY A 44 -11.22 -2.33 -20.50
C GLY A 44 -10.89 -0.90 -20.96
N MET A 45 -11.14 0.12 -20.15
CA MET A 45 -10.65 1.47 -20.46
C MET A 45 -9.11 1.48 -20.54
N PRO A 46 -8.51 2.17 -21.52
CA PRO A 46 -7.05 2.28 -21.62
C PRO A 46 -6.44 2.98 -20.40
N CYS A 47 -5.36 2.43 -19.85
CA CYS A 47 -4.58 3.04 -18.75
C CYS A 47 -3.07 3.17 -19.07
N GLY A 48 -2.67 2.83 -20.29
CA GLY A 48 -1.28 2.75 -20.74
C GLY A 48 -1.19 1.91 -22.03
N LYS A 49 0.01 1.78 -22.63
CA LYS A 49 0.18 1.06 -23.90
C LYS A 49 -0.20 -0.42 -23.82
N THR A 50 0.09 -1.04 -22.68
CA THR A 50 -0.16 -2.46 -22.38
C THR A 50 -1.04 -2.60 -21.15
N CYS A 51 -2.01 -1.68 -21.00
CA CYS A 51 -2.85 -1.57 -19.82
C CYS A 51 -4.33 -1.36 -20.18
N ARG A 52 -5.17 -2.26 -19.69
CA ARG A 52 -6.63 -2.18 -19.77
C ARG A 52 -7.19 -2.41 -18.38
N GLU A 53 -7.95 -1.45 -17.87
CA GLU A 53 -8.40 -1.50 -16.48
C GLU A 53 -9.58 -2.46 -16.29
N ASP A 54 -9.54 -3.20 -15.19
CA ASP A 54 -10.70 -3.91 -14.64
C ASP A 54 -10.83 -3.59 -13.15
N ARG A 55 -11.97 -2.98 -12.83
CA ARG A 55 -12.29 -2.41 -11.52
C ARG A 55 -13.27 -3.26 -10.71
N ASP A 56 -13.75 -4.37 -11.26
CA ASP A 56 -14.61 -5.29 -10.51
C ASP A 56 -13.84 -5.80 -9.30
N ASP A 57 -14.44 -5.82 -8.11
CA ASP A 57 -13.81 -6.33 -6.89
C ASP A 57 -12.41 -5.73 -6.60
N GLU A 58 -12.15 -4.46 -7.00
CA GLU A 58 -10.83 -3.83 -6.86
C GLU A 58 -10.45 -3.50 -5.41
N TRP A 59 -11.43 -3.49 -4.50
CA TRP A 59 -11.29 -3.21 -3.07
C TRP A 59 -10.89 -1.77 -2.74
N MET A 60 -11.48 -0.79 -3.42
CA MET A 60 -11.19 0.62 -3.14
C MET A 60 -11.57 1.03 -1.71
N GLY A 61 -10.62 1.67 -1.05
CA GLY A 61 -10.74 2.08 0.35
C GLY A 61 -10.28 1.02 1.34
N VAL A 62 -9.52 0.01 0.87
CA VAL A 62 -8.85 -0.99 1.74
C VAL A 62 -7.84 -0.33 2.66
N SER A 63 -7.14 0.70 2.16
CA SER A 63 -6.24 1.53 2.94
C SER A 63 -6.51 3.00 2.66
N LEU A 64 -6.36 3.81 3.70
CA LEU A 64 -6.49 5.27 3.67
C LEU A 64 -5.35 5.86 4.48
N ALA A 65 -4.72 6.93 3.99
CA ALA A 65 -3.71 7.68 4.72
C ALA A 65 -3.83 9.17 4.42
N ARG A 66 -3.56 10.03 5.41
CA ARG A 66 -3.59 11.48 5.24
C ARG A 66 -2.18 12.03 5.39
N GLN A 67 -1.79 12.92 4.49
CA GLN A 67 -0.56 13.68 4.59
C GLN A 67 -0.58 14.57 5.85
N PRO A 68 0.48 14.60 6.67
CA PRO A 68 0.49 15.24 7.97
C PRO A 68 0.71 16.77 7.88
N LYS A 69 -0.16 17.46 7.14
CA LYS A 69 -0.18 18.93 7.03
C LYS A 69 -1.60 19.48 6.93
N ALA A 70 -1.76 20.78 7.13
CA ALA A 70 -3.08 21.44 7.19
C ALA A 70 -3.90 21.24 5.89
N ASP A 71 -3.28 21.49 4.74
CA ASP A 71 -3.79 21.27 3.39
C ASP A 71 -3.47 19.85 2.87
N GLY A 72 -3.27 18.90 3.77
CA GLY A 72 -2.81 17.55 3.47
C GLY A 72 -3.73 16.79 2.53
N LEU A 73 -3.11 16.12 1.56
CA LEU A 73 -3.77 15.22 0.63
C LEU A 73 -4.16 13.91 1.33
N VAL A 74 -5.06 13.15 0.71
CA VAL A 74 -5.50 11.84 1.22
C VAL A 74 -5.23 10.76 0.19
N LEU A 75 -4.51 9.71 0.58
CA LEU A 75 -4.33 8.50 -0.21
C LEU A 75 -5.51 7.55 0.03
N ALA A 76 -6.04 6.96 -1.04
CA ALA A 76 -6.93 5.82 -0.98
C ALA A 76 -6.52 4.75 -2.01
N CYS A 77 -6.51 3.49 -1.61
CA CYS A 77 -6.03 2.41 -2.48
C CYS A 77 -7.04 1.29 -2.68
N ALA A 78 -6.80 0.52 -3.76
CA ALA A 78 -7.54 -0.62 -4.27
C ALA A 78 -6.54 -1.69 -4.72
N HIS A 79 -6.05 -2.47 -3.75
CA HIS A 79 -4.96 -3.43 -3.98
C HIS A 79 -5.33 -4.61 -4.91
N ARG A 80 -6.62 -4.80 -5.24
CA ARG A 80 -7.09 -5.85 -6.15
C ARG A 80 -7.49 -5.32 -7.52
N TRP A 81 -7.18 -4.05 -7.82
CA TRP A 81 -7.31 -3.51 -9.16
C TRP A 81 -6.45 -4.31 -10.15
N LYS A 82 -7.00 -4.57 -11.34
CA LYS A 82 -6.43 -5.48 -12.33
C LYS A 82 -6.11 -4.78 -13.64
N ASN A 83 -5.01 -5.20 -14.25
CA ASN A 83 -4.75 -5.02 -15.67
C ASN A 83 -5.15 -6.31 -16.42
N ILE A 84 -6.08 -6.17 -17.35
CA ILE A 84 -6.64 -7.26 -18.17
C ILE A 84 -6.14 -7.23 -19.62
N TYR A 85 -5.12 -6.42 -19.94
CA TYR A 85 -4.58 -6.32 -21.31
C TYR A 85 -4.15 -7.68 -21.87
N TYR A 86 -3.61 -8.56 -21.01
CA TYR A 86 -3.17 -9.92 -21.35
C TYR A 86 -4.11 -11.00 -20.80
N GLU A 87 -5.42 -10.72 -20.68
CA GLU A 87 -6.37 -11.62 -19.99
C GLU A 87 -6.44 -13.05 -20.55
N THR A 88 -6.03 -13.27 -21.80
CA THR A 88 -5.90 -14.61 -22.39
C THR A 88 -4.78 -15.43 -21.77
N ASP A 89 -3.71 -14.78 -21.30
CA ASP A 89 -2.59 -15.40 -20.59
C ASP A 89 -2.83 -15.32 -19.08
N HIS A 90 -2.88 -14.11 -18.54
CA HIS A 90 -2.99 -13.82 -17.12
C HIS A 90 -3.70 -12.47 -16.86
N ILE A 91 -4.47 -12.44 -15.79
CA ILE A 91 -4.95 -11.19 -15.17
C ILE A 91 -3.89 -10.72 -14.18
N LEU A 92 -3.44 -9.47 -14.30
CA LEU A 92 -2.34 -8.92 -13.51
C LEU A 92 -2.86 -7.98 -12.42
N PRO A 93 -2.92 -8.40 -11.14
CA PRO A 93 -3.38 -7.55 -10.05
C PRO A 93 -2.27 -6.59 -9.61
N HIS A 94 -2.05 -5.52 -10.38
CA HIS A 94 -1.05 -4.51 -10.05
C HIS A 94 -1.40 -3.69 -8.80
N GLY A 95 -2.69 -3.56 -8.49
CA GLY A 95 -3.18 -2.61 -7.49
C GLY A 95 -3.21 -1.17 -8.02
N PHE A 96 -3.89 -0.32 -7.28
CA PHE A 96 -4.19 1.06 -7.68
C PHE A 96 -4.31 1.95 -6.44
N CYS A 97 -3.84 3.19 -6.53
CA CYS A 97 -4.09 4.21 -5.53
C CYS A 97 -4.51 5.53 -6.16
N TYR A 98 -5.19 6.36 -5.38
CA TYR A 98 -5.66 7.68 -5.78
C TYR A 98 -5.33 8.68 -4.69
N ILE A 99 -4.63 9.76 -5.06
CA ILE A 99 -4.36 10.89 -4.18
C ILE A 99 -5.50 11.89 -4.35
N ILE A 100 -6.32 12.01 -3.31
CA ILE A 100 -7.45 12.92 -3.20
C ILE A 100 -6.93 14.28 -2.72
N PRO A 101 -7.32 15.39 -3.37
CA PRO A 101 -6.99 16.74 -2.90
C PRO A 101 -7.65 17.05 -1.56
N SER A 102 -7.10 17.99 -0.81
CA SER A 102 -7.61 18.38 0.53
C SER A 102 -9.04 18.94 0.50
N ASN A 103 -9.49 19.45 -0.63
CA ASN A 103 -10.87 19.90 -0.85
C ASN A 103 -11.86 18.75 -1.13
N LEU A 104 -11.39 17.50 -1.22
CA LEU A 104 -12.17 16.29 -1.45
C LEU A 104 -13.03 16.33 -2.74
N GLN A 105 -12.54 17.01 -3.77
CA GLN A 105 -13.13 17.03 -5.11
C GLN A 105 -12.60 15.89 -5.99
N ALA A 106 -13.34 15.57 -7.06
CA ALA A 106 -13.04 14.53 -8.05
C ALA A 106 -11.93 14.94 -9.04
N LYS A 107 -10.84 15.52 -8.54
CA LYS A 107 -9.68 16.01 -9.32
C LYS A 107 -8.37 15.57 -8.66
N GLY A 108 -8.34 14.33 -8.21
CA GLY A 108 -7.16 13.71 -7.66
C GLY A 108 -6.24 13.12 -8.73
N ARG A 109 -5.20 12.46 -8.24
CA ARG A 109 -4.13 11.88 -9.04
C ARG A 109 -4.13 10.36 -8.91
N THR A 110 -4.19 9.67 -10.04
CA THR A 110 -4.09 8.22 -10.13
C THR A 110 -2.64 7.74 -10.00
N LEU A 111 -2.44 6.64 -9.28
CA LEU A 111 -1.17 5.93 -9.13
C LEU A 111 -1.36 4.45 -9.46
N ILE A 112 -0.53 3.93 -10.37
CA ILE A 112 -0.46 2.50 -10.71
C ILE A 112 1.02 2.08 -10.55
N PRO A 113 1.53 2.01 -9.30
CA PRO A 113 2.97 1.98 -9.01
C PRO A 113 3.69 0.69 -9.46
N CYS A 114 2.93 -0.31 -9.86
CA CYS A 114 3.43 -1.62 -10.31
C CYS A 114 3.23 -1.86 -11.80
N TYR A 115 2.65 -0.89 -12.53
CA TYR A 115 2.53 -0.99 -13.98
C TYR A 115 3.85 -0.62 -14.66
N GLU A 116 4.32 -1.53 -15.51
CA GLU A 116 5.41 -1.32 -16.45
C GLU A 116 4.99 -1.82 -17.84
N GLU A 117 5.44 -1.12 -18.89
CA GLU A 117 5.08 -1.50 -20.26
C GLU A 117 5.64 -2.89 -20.62
N TYR A 118 4.87 -3.67 -21.37
CA TYR A 118 5.27 -4.97 -21.93
C TYR A 118 5.62 -6.07 -20.90
N LYS A 119 5.26 -5.90 -19.62
CA LYS A 119 5.32 -6.94 -18.60
C LYS A 119 4.02 -7.76 -18.58
N LYS A 120 4.13 -9.09 -18.73
CA LYS A 120 2.97 -10.00 -18.83
C LYS A 120 2.96 -11.19 -17.86
N LYS A 121 4.07 -11.43 -17.15
CA LYS A 121 4.20 -12.58 -16.26
C LYS A 121 3.56 -12.28 -14.91
N TYR A 122 2.75 -13.21 -14.39
CA TYR A 122 2.00 -13.01 -13.16
C TYR A 122 2.89 -12.93 -11.90
N GLY A 123 3.81 -13.88 -11.71
CA GLY A 123 4.60 -13.96 -10.48
C GLY A 123 5.90 -13.15 -10.51
N GLU A 124 6.47 -12.90 -11.67
CA GLU A 124 7.75 -12.17 -11.78
C GLU A 124 7.57 -10.67 -11.56
N GLU A 125 8.60 -10.05 -11.00
CA GLU A 125 8.68 -8.60 -10.80
C GLU A 125 7.44 -8.05 -10.07
N HIS A 126 6.54 -7.37 -10.78
CA HIS A 126 5.37 -6.71 -10.23
C HIS A 126 4.03 -7.17 -10.81
N GLY A 127 4.00 -8.29 -11.56
CA GLY A 127 2.78 -8.75 -12.25
C GLY A 127 1.59 -9.03 -11.33
N SER A 128 1.85 -9.46 -10.10
CA SER A 128 0.82 -9.69 -9.06
C SER A 128 1.05 -8.81 -7.82
N CYS A 129 1.69 -7.66 -8.01
CA CYS A 129 2.16 -6.78 -6.94
C CYS A 129 1.14 -6.43 -5.85
N GLN A 130 -0.13 -6.19 -6.21
CA GLN A 130 -1.19 -5.75 -5.30
C GLN A 130 -0.81 -4.53 -4.44
N ALA A 131 -0.24 -3.50 -5.09
CA ALA A 131 0.16 -2.28 -4.39
C ALA A 131 -1.04 -1.57 -3.75
N GLY A 132 -0.82 -1.07 -2.54
CA GLY A 132 -1.80 -0.28 -1.80
C GLY A 132 -2.67 -1.10 -0.83
N ILE A 133 -2.31 -2.36 -0.55
CA ILE A 133 -2.95 -3.12 0.54
C ILE A 133 -2.82 -2.37 1.87
N ALA A 134 -1.66 -1.76 2.08
CA ALA A 134 -1.37 -0.79 3.12
C ALA A 134 -0.78 0.48 2.46
N GLY A 135 -1.05 1.63 3.08
CA GLY A 135 -0.56 2.91 2.61
C GLY A 135 -0.21 3.82 3.78
N PHE A 136 0.87 4.58 3.64
CA PHE A 136 1.29 5.58 4.61
C PHE A 136 1.70 6.85 3.88
N PHE A 137 1.45 8.00 4.49
CA PHE A 137 1.66 9.30 3.85
C PHE A 137 2.50 10.17 4.79
N THR A 138 3.70 10.52 4.35
CA THR A 138 4.57 11.51 5.01
C THR A 138 4.39 12.88 4.36
N GLU A 139 5.12 13.91 4.79
CA GLU A 139 5.03 15.22 4.13
C GLU A 139 5.43 15.17 2.65
N GLU A 140 6.42 14.34 2.28
CA GLU A 140 7.01 14.34 0.94
C GLU A 140 6.86 12.99 0.21
N LEU A 141 6.60 11.90 0.93
CA LEU A 141 6.54 10.54 0.40
C LEU A 141 5.17 9.88 0.56
N VAL A 142 4.78 9.13 -0.46
CA VAL A 142 3.68 8.16 -0.41
C VAL A 142 4.29 6.76 -0.37
N VAL A 143 4.05 6.03 0.72
CA VAL A 143 4.52 4.65 0.90
C VAL A 143 3.35 3.71 0.67
N MET A 144 3.54 2.71 -0.18
CA MET A 144 2.53 1.69 -0.50
C MET A 144 3.13 0.30 -0.33
N GLY A 145 2.40 -0.56 0.38
CA GLY A 145 2.72 -1.96 0.51
C GLY A 145 2.38 -2.75 -0.76
N ALA A 146 3.25 -3.66 -1.20
CA ALA A 146 3.13 -4.41 -2.45
C ALA A 146 3.51 -5.90 -2.27
N PRO A 147 2.73 -6.67 -1.47
CA PRO A 147 3.11 -8.01 -1.00
C PRO A 147 3.23 -9.07 -2.09
N GLY A 148 2.57 -8.91 -3.24
CA GLY A 148 2.60 -9.92 -4.30
C GLY A 148 3.76 -9.77 -5.29
N SER A 149 4.63 -8.78 -5.10
CA SER A 149 5.81 -8.61 -5.95
C SER A 149 6.80 -9.77 -5.78
N PHE A 150 7.51 -10.14 -6.86
CA PHE A 150 8.56 -11.16 -6.89
C PHE A 150 8.12 -12.50 -6.26
N TYR A 151 7.10 -13.15 -6.83
CA TYR A 151 6.52 -14.39 -6.33
C TYR A 151 6.16 -14.29 -4.84
N TRP A 152 5.47 -13.21 -4.49
CA TRP A 152 5.04 -12.90 -3.13
C TRP A 152 6.17 -12.71 -2.11
N ALA A 153 7.41 -12.47 -2.56
CA ALA A 153 8.43 -11.88 -1.70
C ALA A 153 7.89 -10.59 -1.06
N GLY A 154 7.25 -9.76 -1.89
CA GLY A 154 6.74 -8.46 -1.53
C GLY A 154 7.80 -7.36 -1.64
N THR A 155 7.32 -6.12 -1.59
CA THR A 155 8.16 -4.92 -1.59
C THR A 155 7.38 -3.74 -1.01
N VAL A 156 8.06 -2.60 -0.87
CA VAL A 156 7.44 -1.31 -0.56
C VAL A 156 7.67 -0.35 -1.73
N LYS A 157 6.59 0.21 -2.27
CA LYS A 157 6.62 1.21 -3.34
C LYS A 157 6.57 2.60 -2.71
N VAL A 158 7.65 3.37 -2.84
CA VAL A 158 7.78 4.69 -2.23
C VAL A 158 7.88 5.74 -3.32
N LEU A 159 6.87 6.60 -3.44
CA LEU A 159 6.82 7.71 -4.37
C LEU A 159 7.30 8.98 -3.67
N ASN A 160 8.31 9.64 -4.23
CA ASN A 160 8.66 11.02 -3.91
C ASN A 160 7.72 11.97 -4.66
N LEU A 161 6.94 12.76 -3.93
CA LEU A 161 5.99 13.70 -4.52
C LEU A 161 6.66 14.90 -5.18
N THR A 162 7.86 15.30 -4.73
CA THR A 162 8.59 16.46 -5.25
C THR A 162 9.09 16.20 -6.67
N ASP A 163 9.80 15.09 -6.87
CA ASP A 163 10.44 14.77 -8.15
C ASP A 163 9.60 13.80 -9.00
N ASN A 164 8.48 13.33 -8.45
CA ASN A 164 7.61 12.35 -9.09
C ASN A 164 8.30 11.02 -9.45
N THR A 165 9.25 10.59 -8.62
CA THR A 165 10.06 9.38 -8.83
C THR A 165 9.80 8.33 -7.76
N TYR A 166 10.02 7.06 -8.11
CA TYR A 166 9.92 5.96 -7.16
C TYR A 166 11.31 5.56 -6.66
N PHE A 167 11.44 5.37 -5.35
CA PHE A 167 12.62 4.73 -4.79
C PHE A 167 12.62 3.24 -5.14
N LYS A 168 13.80 2.72 -5.47
CA LYS A 168 14.01 1.30 -5.79
C LYS A 168 14.54 0.54 -4.58
N LEU A 169 13.88 -0.56 -4.21
CA LEU A 169 14.43 -1.52 -3.25
C LEU A 169 15.25 -2.56 -4.01
N ASN A 170 16.58 -2.47 -3.92
CA ASN A 170 17.52 -3.39 -4.57
C ASN A 170 18.25 -4.23 -3.51
N ASP A 171 17.51 -5.03 -2.76
CA ASP A 171 18.08 -6.01 -1.82
C ASP A 171 17.79 -7.43 -2.32
N GLU A 172 18.77 -8.05 -2.98
CA GLU A 172 18.63 -9.40 -3.55
C GLU A 172 18.29 -10.45 -2.49
N ALA A 173 18.78 -10.28 -1.25
CA ALA A 173 18.50 -11.21 -0.17
C ALA A 173 17.02 -11.16 0.25
N ILE A 174 16.37 -10.01 0.14
CA ILE A 174 14.91 -9.89 0.33
C ILE A 174 14.17 -10.41 -0.89
N MET A 175 14.55 -9.95 -2.09
CA MET A 175 13.81 -10.25 -3.33
C MET A 175 13.85 -11.72 -3.75
N ASN A 176 14.89 -12.46 -3.34
CA ASN A 176 15.01 -13.89 -3.63
C ASN A 176 14.16 -14.78 -2.69
N ARG A 177 13.63 -14.23 -1.59
CA ARG A 177 12.76 -14.97 -0.66
C ARG A 177 11.34 -14.94 -1.20
N ARG A 178 10.69 -16.08 -1.33
CA ARG A 178 9.30 -16.14 -1.82
C ARG A 178 8.31 -16.19 -0.68
N TYR A 179 7.09 -15.73 -0.93
CA TYR A 179 5.96 -15.83 -0.01
C TYR A 179 6.17 -15.19 1.38
N THR A 180 6.96 -14.11 1.48
CA THR A 180 7.18 -13.39 2.76
C THR A 180 6.13 -12.30 3.02
N TYR A 181 5.48 -11.82 1.96
CA TYR A 181 4.48 -10.75 1.98
C TYR A 181 5.02 -9.42 2.49
N LEU A 182 6.28 -9.07 2.18
CA LEU A 182 6.82 -7.76 2.50
C LEU A 182 5.93 -6.64 1.94
N GLY A 183 5.59 -5.67 2.81
CA GLY A 183 4.65 -4.61 2.49
C GLY A 183 3.21 -4.97 2.79
N TYR A 184 2.95 -6.06 3.54
CA TYR A 184 1.61 -6.31 4.08
C TYR A 184 1.13 -5.14 4.96
N ALA A 185 2.03 -4.60 5.77
CA ALA A 185 1.88 -3.35 6.51
C ALA A 185 3.05 -2.42 6.21
N VAL A 186 2.80 -1.11 6.27
CA VAL A 186 3.82 -0.07 6.08
C VAL A 186 3.64 1.08 7.06
N THR A 187 4.75 1.70 7.45
CA THR A 187 4.79 2.98 8.18
C THR A 187 6.07 3.73 7.80
N ALA A 188 6.22 4.98 8.25
CA ALA A 188 7.45 5.73 8.10
C ALA A 188 7.68 6.64 9.31
N GLY A 189 8.94 6.96 9.59
CA GLY A 189 9.35 7.78 10.72
C GLY A 189 10.84 8.10 10.67
N SER A 190 11.36 8.78 11.69
CA SER A 190 12.78 9.10 11.82
C SER A 190 13.45 8.12 12.78
N PHE A 191 13.85 6.95 12.28
CA PHE A 191 14.41 5.87 13.10
C PHE A 191 15.93 5.95 13.22
N SER A 192 16.61 6.31 12.13
CA SER A 192 18.07 6.24 12.06
C SER A 192 18.75 7.57 12.39
N ARG A 193 18.12 8.69 12.03
CA ARG A 193 18.56 10.06 12.35
C ARG A 193 17.36 11.00 12.44
N PRO A 194 17.43 12.07 13.25
CA PRO A 194 16.42 13.11 13.23
C PRO A 194 16.28 13.69 11.82
N SER A 195 15.06 14.09 11.43
CA SER A 195 14.74 14.71 10.12
C SER A 195 15.01 13.86 8.87
N THR A 196 15.42 12.59 9.02
CA THR A 196 15.47 11.65 7.90
C THR A 196 14.21 10.78 7.89
N THR A 197 13.63 10.56 6.71
CA THR A 197 12.48 9.65 6.56
C THR A 197 12.98 8.24 6.25
N ASP A 198 12.74 7.34 7.20
CA ASP A 198 12.95 5.91 7.06
C ASP A 198 11.59 5.22 6.90
N VAL A 199 11.54 4.22 6.02
CA VAL A 199 10.34 3.47 5.65
C VAL A 199 10.39 2.09 6.28
N VAL A 200 9.28 1.64 6.84
CA VAL A 200 9.18 0.32 7.46
C VAL A 200 8.20 -0.54 6.68
N GLY A 201 8.60 -1.78 6.38
CA GLY A 201 7.75 -2.79 5.74
C GLY A 201 7.66 -4.04 6.61
N GLY A 202 6.44 -4.53 6.81
CA GLY A 202 6.18 -5.79 7.49
C GLY A 202 6.07 -6.95 6.52
N ALA A 203 6.64 -8.10 6.87
CA ALA A 203 6.67 -9.34 6.11
C ALA A 203 6.18 -10.50 7.00
N PRO A 204 4.86 -10.60 7.25
CA PRO A 204 4.32 -11.47 8.31
C PRO A 204 4.44 -12.97 8.04
N GLN A 205 4.73 -13.38 6.80
CA GLN A 205 4.94 -14.78 6.42
C GLN A 205 6.42 -15.17 6.37
N ASP A 206 7.35 -14.24 6.59
CA ASP A 206 8.77 -14.52 6.46
C ASP A 206 9.23 -15.59 7.48
N GLU A 207 9.84 -16.68 6.99
CA GLU A 207 10.20 -17.88 7.78
C GLU A 207 9.02 -18.47 8.57
N GLY A 208 7.77 -18.17 8.21
CA GLY A 208 6.56 -18.56 8.93
C GLY A 208 6.40 -17.96 10.32
N ILE A 209 7.34 -17.11 10.77
CA ILE A 209 7.32 -16.42 12.07
C ILE A 209 6.91 -14.95 11.89
N GLY A 210 7.36 -14.34 10.78
CA GLY A 210 7.15 -12.94 10.45
C GLY A 210 8.37 -12.06 10.79
N LYS A 211 8.60 -11.04 9.97
CA LYS A 211 9.69 -10.06 10.12
C LYS A 211 9.22 -8.63 9.85
N VAL A 212 10.00 -7.67 10.32
CA VAL A 212 9.92 -6.26 9.92
C VAL A 212 11.27 -5.78 9.41
N TYR A 213 11.23 -4.89 8.44
CA TYR A 213 12.41 -4.30 7.80
C TYR A 213 12.30 -2.78 7.83
N VAL A 214 13.40 -2.11 8.19
CA VAL A 214 13.52 -0.65 8.14
C VAL A 214 14.48 -0.29 7.02
N PHE A 215 14.06 0.62 6.15
CA PHE A 215 14.79 1.09 5.00
C PHE A 215 15.00 2.59 5.09
N ARG A 216 16.23 3.04 4.91
CA ARG A 216 16.52 4.45 4.68
C ARG A 216 16.22 4.80 3.23
N ALA A 217 15.46 5.86 3.00
CA ALA A 217 15.26 6.43 1.68
C ALA A 217 16.45 7.32 1.30
N ASP A 218 17.39 6.79 0.52
CA ASP A 218 18.53 7.57 0.03
C ASP A 218 18.15 8.36 -1.22
N ARG A 219 17.99 9.68 -1.04
CA ARG A 219 17.62 10.61 -2.12
C ARG A 219 18.69 10.72 -3.19
N ARG A 220 19.96 10.49 -2.86
CA ARG A 220 21.06 10.64 -3.83
C ARG A 220 21.06 9.52 -4.85
N SER A 221 20.86 8.29 -4.39
CA SER A 221 20.79 7.10 -5.24
C SER A 221 19.38 6.82 -5.78
N GLY A 222 18.34 7.36 -5.14
CA GLY A 222 16.95 6.98 -5.41
C GLY A 222 16.65 5.55 -4.97
N THR A 223 17.34 5.03 -3.94
CA THR A 223 17.17 3.65 -3.47
C THR A 223 16.72 3.57 -2.01
N LEU A 224 16.08 2.45 -1.68
CA LEU A 224 15.79 2.06 -0.31
C LEU A 224 16.91 1.14 0.19
N ILE A 225 17.59 1.57 1.24
CA ILE A 225 18.72 0.84 1.83
C ILE A 225 18.26 0.22 3.14
N LYS A 226 18.29 -1.11 3.24
CA LYS A 226 17.96 -1.81 4.49
C LYS A 226 18.98 -1.42 5.57
N ILE A 227 18.48 -0.92 6.70
CA ILE A 227 19.30 -0.50 7.85
C ILE A 227 19.02 -1.32 9.10
N PHE A 228 17.86 -1.96 9.19
CA PHE A 228 17.49 -2.79 10.33
C PHE A 228 16.48 -3.87 9.92
N GLN A 229 16.49 -4.98 10.65
CA GLN A 229 15.46 -6.01 10.58
C GLN A 229 15.23 -6.61 11.97
N ALA A 230 14.00 -7.04 12.25
CA ALA A 230 13.66 -7.79 13.45
C ALA A 230 12.71 -8.95 13.11
N SER A 231 12.85 -10.06 13.83
CA SER A 231 12.02 -11.25 13.68
C SER A 231 11.04 -11.38 14.83
N GLY A 232 9.88 -11.97 14.54
CA GLY A 232 8.94 -12.42 15.56
C GLY A 232 9.52 -13.57 16.40
N LYS A 233 8.76 -14.00 17.40
CA LYS A 233 9.18 -15.03 18.35
C LYS A 233 8.49 -16.38 18.17
N LYS A 234 7.27 -16.40 17.61
CA LYS A 234 6.46 -17.61 17.46
C LYS A 234 6.06 -17.84 16.01
N MET A 235 6.17 -19.10 15.59
CA MET A 235 5.63 -19.59 14.32
C MET A 235 4.14 -19.27 14.23
N GLY A 236 3.67 -18.85 13.06
CA GLY A 236 2.27 -18.51 12.81
C GLY A 236 1.80 -17.23 13.48
N SER A 237 2.63 -16.52 14.25
CA SER A 237 2.19 -15.33 15.00
C SER A 237 1.86 -14.13 14.12
N TYR A 238 2.28 -14.16 12.85
CA TYR A 238 2.01 -13.11 11.87
C TYR A 238 2.63 -11.76 12.28
N PHE A 239 3.83 -11.82 12.87
CA PHE A 239 4.60 -10.66 13.32
C PHE A 239 4.97 -9.75 12.14
N GLY A 240 4.63 -8.46 12.24
CA GLY A 240 4.80 -7.51 11.13
C GLY A 240 3.52 -7.28 10.31
N SER A 241 2.38 -7.77 10.75
CA SER A 241 1.09 -7.57 10.06
C SER A 241 0.43 -6.22 10.32
N SER A 242 0.88 -5.48 11.35
CA SER A 242 0.53 -4.08 11.60
C SER A 242 1.73 -3.37 12.22
N LEU A 243 1.88 -2.08 11.91
CA LEU A 243 3.03 -1.27 12.30
C LEU A 243 2.57 0.12 12.73
N CYS A 244 3.25 0.69 13.73
CA CYS A 244 3.07 2.08 14.13
C CYS A 244 4.43 2.70 14.45
N ALA A 245 4.72 3.86 13.85
CA ALA A 245 5.90 4.66 14.15
C ALA A 245 5.48 5.82 15.05
N VAL A 246 6.13 5.97 16.20
CA VAL A 246 5.81 7.02 17.18
C VAL A 246 7.00 7.22 18.10
N ASP A 247 7.35 8.46 18.43
CA ASP A 247 8.36 8.79 19.44
C ASP A 247 7.72 8.68 20.83
N LEU A 248 7.99 7.58 21.56
CA LEU A 248 7.36 7.29 22.86
C LEU A 248 8.10 7.96 24.02
N ASN A 249 9.40 8.16 23.89
CA ASN A 249 10.26 8.70 24.94
C ASN A 249 10.62 10.19 24.73
N ALA A 250 10.14 10.80 23.65
CA ALA A 250 10.36 12.19 23.25
C ALA A 250 11.84 12.55 23.02
N ASP A 251 12.65 11.60 22.51
CA ASP A 251 14.07 11.83 22.22
C ASP A 251 14.33 12.36 20.79
N GLY A 252 13.29 12.49 19.98
CA GLY A 252 13.35 12.97 18.60
C GLY A 252 13.60 11.88 17.56
N LEU A 253 13.76 10.61 17.98
CA LEU A 253 13.72 9.44 17.12
C LEU A 253 12.37 8.73 17.27
N SER A 254 11.91 8.12 16.19
CA SER A 254 10.70 7.30 16.23
C SER A 254 11.01 5.94 16.83
N ASP A 255 10.14 5.47 17.73
CA ASP A 255 10.05 4.07 18.14
C ASP A 255 9.11 3.30 17.20
N LEU A 256 9.33 1.98 17.12
CA LEU A 256 8.54 1.08 16.27
C LEU A 256 7.73 0.10 17.11
N LEU A 257 6.40 0.14 16.97
CA LEU A 257 5.50 -0.88 17.48
C LEU A 257 5.12 -1.85 16.37
N VAL A 258 5.16 -3.16 16.67
CA VAL A 258 4.91 -4.24 15.71
C VAL A 258 3.85 -5.20 16.24
N GLY A 259 2.79 -5.42 15.47
CA GLY A 259 1.73 -6.37 15.80
C GLY A 259 2.04 -7.80 15.34
N ALA A 260 1.65 -8.77 16.18
CA ALA A 260 1.64 -10.21 15.91
C ALA A 260 0.29 -10.81 16.35
N PRO A 261 -0.81 -10.50 15.64
CA PRO A 261 -2.18 -10.74 16.09
C PRO A 261 -2.55 -12.23 16.12
N MET A 262 -1.80 -13.09 15.44
CA MET A 262 -2.02 -14.54 15.45
C MET A 262 -1.13 -15.24 16.48
N PHE A 263 -0.51 -14.48 17.40
CA PHE A 263 0.24 -15.06 18.50
C PHE A 263 -0.69 -15.86 19.40
N SER A 264 -0.34 -17.13 19.64
CA SER A 264 -1.01 -17.97 20.63
C SER A 264 -0.04 -18.40 21.71
N GLU A 265 -0.48 -18.34 22.97
CA GLU A 265 0.27 -18.89 24.11
C GLU A 265 0.21 -20.43 24.12
N ILE A 266 -0.99 -20.96 23.87
CA ILE A 266 -1.29 -22.38 23.81
C ILE A 266 -1.02 -22.86 22.39
N ARG A 267 -0.32 -23.98 22.23
CA ARG A 267 -0.37 -24.73 20.96
C ARG A 267 -1.79 -25.28 20.84
N ASP A 268 -2.70 -24.48 20.29
CA ASP A 268 -3.87 -25.06 19.64
C ASP A 268 -3.34 -25.73 18.39
N GLU A 269 -2.97 -27.00 18.56
CA GLU A 269 -2.97 -27.95 17.46
C GLU A 269 -4.44 -28.04 17.02
N GLY A 270 -4.77 -27.30 15.96
CA GLY A 270 -6.10 -27.33 15.35
C GLY A 270 -6.53 -28.73 14.92
#